data_AF-A0A4Q2TB16-F1
#
_entry.id   AF-A0A4Q2TB16-F1
#
_cell.length_a   1.000
_cell.length_b   1.000
_cell.length_c   1.000
_cell.angle_alpha   90.00
_cell.angle_beta   90.00
_cell.angle_gamma   90.00
#
_symmetry.space_group_name_H-M   'P 1'
#
loop_
_entity.id
_entity.type
_entity.pdbx_description
1 polymer ?
#
loop_
_entity_poly.entity_id
_entity_poly.type
_entity_poly.pdbx_seq_one_letter_code
_entity_poly.pdbx_strand_id
1 'polypeptide(L)'
;TGMDLRTVGDLGELPSALPVFALPQVPLSWDTLKIIFPYSVGLAAVGLLESLLTAQIVDDMTDTASSKSRECIGQGASNIASGLIGGMGGCAM
;
A
#
# COMPACT_ATOMS: atom_id res chain seq x y z
N THR A 1 20.95 14.40 -31.67
CA THR A 1 20.76 15.06 -30.36
C THR A 1 19.49 15.86 -30.42
N GLY A 2 18.34 15.29 -30.03
CA GLY A 2 17.04 15.96 -30.21
C GLY A 2 15.84 15.03 -30.33
N MET A 3 15.69 14.07 -29.42
CA MET A 3 14.39 13.41 -29.24
C MET A 3 13.73 14.06 -28.02
N ASP A 4 12.60 14.74 -28.27
CA ASP A 4 11.73 15.31 -27.23
C ASP A 4 10.93 14.18 -26.59
N LEU A 5 11.56 13.53 -25.60
CA LEU A 5 10.99 12.41 -24.86
C LEU A 5 10.74 12.83 -23.43
N ARG A 6 9.54 12.49 -22.95
CA ARG A 6 9.18 12.67 -21.54
C ARG A 6 10.06 11.77 -20.67
N THR A 7 10.61 12.36 -19.62
CA THR A 7 11.38 11.70 -18.58
C THR A 7 10.51 11.41 -17.36
N VAL A 8 10.98 10.57 -16.43
CA VAL A 8 10.24 10.24 -15.20
C VAL A 8 9.99 11.49 -14.35
N GLY A 9 10.90 12.47 -14.38
CA GLY A 9 10.71 13.75 -13.68
C GLY A 9 9.56 14.59 -14.24
N ASP A 10 9.15 14.36 -15.49
CA ASP A 10 8.00 15.02 -16.11
C ASP A 10 6.65 14.36 -15.73
N LEU A 11 6.67 13.30 -14.92
CA LEU A 11 5.49 12.59 -14.42
C LEU A 11 5.15 12.96 -12.97
N GLY A 12 6.08 13.53 -12.22
CA GLY A 12 5.88 13.94 -10.84
C GLY A 12 7.18 14.26 -10.11
N GLU A 13 7.04 14.83 -8.91
CA GLU A 13 8.18 15.13 -8.05
C GLU A 13 8.73 13.88 -7.39
N LEU A 14 10.06 13.74 -7.40
CA LEU A 14 10.76 12.69 -6.70
C LEU A 14 11.03 13.11 -5.25
N PRO A 15 10.97 12.18 -4.27
CA PRO A 15 11.23 12.50 -2.87
C PRO A 15 12.68 12.95 -2.67
N SER A 16 12.86 14.07 -1.96
CA SER A 16 14.17 14.67 -1.66
C SER A 16 14.55 14.59 -0.18
N ALA A 17 13.64 14.11 0.67
CA ALA A 17 13.80 13.96 2.11
C ALA A 17 13.01 12.74 2.62
N LEU A 18 13.23 12.37 3.88
CA LEU A 18 12.45 11.33 4.53
C LEU A 18 10.98 11.75 4.70
N PRO A 19 10.03 10.80 4.61
CA PRO A 19 8.63 11.09 4.82
C PRO A 19 8.38 11.54 6.25
N VAL A 20 7.63 12.62 6.40
CA VAL A 20 7.24 13.18 7.70
C VAL A 20 5.83 12.73 8.04
N PHE A 21 5.53 12.64 9.33
CA PHE A 21 4.18 12.36 9.79
C PHE A 21 3.24 13.49 9.32
N ALA A 22 2.26 13.13 8.51
CA ALA A 22 1.31 14.04 7.90
C ALA A 22 -0.09 13.44 8.01
N LEU A 23 -0.93 14.05 8.86
CA LEU A 23 -2.33 13.67 8.89
C LEU A 23 -3.00 14.03 7.55
N PRO A 24 -3.88 13.15 7.02
CA PRO A 24 -4.57 13.41 5.78
C PRO A 24 -5.31 14.75 5.84
N GLN A 25 -4.99 15.68 4.93
CA GLN A 25 -5.67 16.97 4.81
C GLN A 25 -7.00 16.83 4.06
N VAL A 26 -7.80 15.84 4.46
CA VAL A 26 -9.14 15.57 3.90
C VAL A 26 -10.18 15.63 5.03
N PRO A 27 -11.42 16.06 4.75
CA PRO A 27 -12.46 16.09 5.76
C PRO A 27 -12.71 14.70 6.35
N LEU A 28 -12.53 14.55 7.67
CA LEU A 28 -12.92 13.34 8.41
C LEU A 28 -14.44 13.34 8.62
N SER A 29 -15.16 13.19 7.51
CA SER A 29 -16.61 13.20 7.45
C SER A 29 -17.16 11.83 7.08
N TRP A 30 -18.44 11.60 7.42
CA TRP A 30 -19.14 10.39 7.03
C TRP A 30 -19.25 10.26 5.50
N ASP A 31 -19.36 11.38 4.79
CA ASP A 31 -19.43 11.39 3.33
C ASP A 31 -18.09 10.99 2.70
N THR A 32 -16.96 11.48 3.22
CA THR A 32 -15.63 11.01 2.82
C THR A 32 -15.51 9.50 3.02
N LEU A 33 -15.95 8.99 4.18
CA LEU A 33 -15.89 7.56 4.46
C LEU A 33 -16.73 6.76 3.45
N LYS A 34 -17.96 7.15 3.14
CA LYS A 34 -18.80 6.47 2.14
C LYS A 34 -18.13 6.41 0.77
N ILE A 35 -17.41 7.45 0.38
CA ILE A 35 -16.72 7.51 -0.91
C ILE A 35 -15.55 6.52 -0.94
N ILE A 36 -14.69 6.52 0.08
CA ILE A 36 -13.47 5.69 0.07
C ILE A 36 -13.74 4.23 0.45
N PHE A 37 -14.74 3.97 1.30
CA PHE A 37 -15.02 2.65 1.85
C PHE A 37 -15.13 1.52 0.81
N PRO A 38 -15.91 1.62 -0.28
CA PRO A 38 -15.98 0.54 -1.27
C PRO A 38 -14.64 0.25 -1.93
N TYR A 39 -13.83 1.28 -2.20
CA TYR A 39 -12.49 1.13 -2.77
C TYR A 39 -11.51 0.52 -1.76
N SER A 40 -11.55 0.98 -0.50
CA SER A 40 -10.71 0.44 0.57
C SER A 40 -10.99 -1.04 0.84
N VAL A 41 -12.26 -1.47 0.81
CA VAL A 41 -12.62 -2.87 0.96
C VAL A 41 -12.08 -3.71 -0.20
N GLY A 42 -12.24 -3.23 -1.44
CA GLY A 42 -11.70 -3.91 -2.62
C GLY A 42 -10.17 -4.05 -2.56
N LEU A 43 -9.46 -2.96 -2.25
CA LEU A 43 -8.00 -2.96 -2.11
C LEU A 43 -7.53 -3.84 -0.96
N ALA A 44 -8.23 -3.86 0.18
CA ALA A 44 -7.91 -4.74 1.29
C ALA A 44 -8.07 -6.22 0.88
N ALA A 45 -9.14 -6.57 0.18
CA ALA A 45 -9.35 -7.93 -0.29
C ALA A 45 -8.25 -8.37 -1.27
N VAL A 46 -7.94 -7.56 -2.28
CA VAL A 46 -6.86 -7.84 -3.24
C VAL A 46 -5.52 -7.94 -2.53
N GLY A 47 -5.17 -6.98 -1.67
CA GLY A 47 -3.91 -6.99 -0.95
C GLY A 47 -3.73 -8.20 -0.05
N LEU A 48 -4.80 -8.65 0.63
CA LEU A 48 -4.76 -9.86 1.45
C LEU A 48 -4.63 -11.12 0.59
N LEU A 49 -5.34 -11.21 -0.54
CA LEU A 49 -5.23 -12.35 -1.45
C LEU A 49 -3.79 -12.49 -1.97
N GLU A 50 -3.20 -11.40 -2.44
CA GLU A 50 -1.81 -11.37 -2.92
C GLU A 50 -0.84 -11.79 -1.79
N SER A 51 -0.92 -11.16 -0.60
CA SER A 51 -0.05 -11.50 0.53
C SER A 51 -0.19 -12.96 0.97
N LEU A 52 -1.41 -13.51 0.99
CA LEU A 52 -1.63 -14.90 1.40
C LEU A 52 -1.12 -15.90 0.38
N LEU A 53 -1.31 -15.64 -0.92
CA LEU A 53 -0.78 -16.47 -2.00
C LEU A 53 0.75 -16.42 -2.02
N THR A 54 1.34 -15.24 -1.90
CA THR A 54 2.80 -15.07 -1.81
C THR A 54 3.35 -15.82 -0.59
N ALA A 55 2.71 -15.67 0.57
CA ALA A 55 3.16 -16.37 1.78
C ALA A 55 3.03 -17.89 1.64
N GLN A 56 2.01 -18.41 0.95
CA GLN A 56 1.90 -19.86 0.68
C GLN A 56 3.04 -20.36 -0.22
N ILE A 57 3.35 -19.62 -1.29
CA ILE A 57 4.46 -19.95 -2.18
C ILE A 57 5.79 -19.97 -1.42
N VAL A 58 6.03 -18.97 -0.56
CA VAL A 58 7.25 -18.90 0.26
C VAL A 58 7.31 -20.06 1.26
N ASP A 59 6.19 -20.38 1.91
CA ASP A 59 6.11 -21.51 2.85
C ASP A 59 6.48 -22.83 2.14
N ASP A 60 5.91 -23.08 0.96
CA ASP A 60 6.15 -24.28 0.16
C ASP A 60 7.60 -24.34 -0.35
N MET A 61 8.18 -23.20 -0.75
CA MET A 61 9.58 -23.15 -1.22
C MET A 61 10.62 -23.34 -0.12
N THR A 62 10.26 -23.01 1.13
CA THR A 62 11.19 -23.01 2.27
C THR A 62 10.94 -24.16 3.24
N ASP A 63 9.89 -24.96 3.01
CA ASP A 63 9.40 -25.99 3.95
C ASP A 63 9.14 -25.42 5.35
N THR A 64 8.71 -24.15 5.45
CA THR A 64 8.40 -23.48 6.72
C THR A 64 6.97 -22.97 6.77
N ALA A 65 6.30 -23.14 7.91
CA ALA A 65 4.93 -22.64 8.09
C ALA A 65 4.93 -21.18 8.57
N SER A 66 4.18 -20.30 7.91
CA SER A 66 3.95 -18.93 8.36
C SER A 66 2.54 -18.70 8.93
N SER A 67 2.44 -17.76 9.86
CA SER A 67 1.16 -17.34 10.42
C SER A 67 0.47 -16.34 9.50
N LYS A 68 -0.52 -16.81 8.74
CA LYS A 68 -1.33 -15.99 7.83
C LYS A 68 -2.07 -14.86 8.56
N SER A 69 -2.57 -15.11 9.76
CA SER A 69 -3.20 -14.07 10.58
C SER A 69 -2.23 -12.96 10.97
N ARG A 70 -0.96 -13.32 11.27
CA ARG A 70 0.08 -12.33 11.58
C ARG A 70 0.43 -11.49 10.36
N GLU A 71 0.47 -12.10 9.18
CA GLU A 71 0.65 -11.39 7.91
C GLU A 71 -0.46 -10.37 7.66
N CYS A 72 -1.74 -10.78 7.78
CA CYS A 72 -2.87 -9.87 7.59
C CYS A 72 -2.84 -8.66 8.53
N ILE A 73 -2.51 -8.88 9.82
CA ILE A 73 -2.40 -7.80 10.81
C ILE A 73 -1.20 -6.90 10.49
N GLY A 74 -0.06 -7.49 10.13
CA GLY A 74 1.14 -6.76 9.76
C GLY A 74 0.92 -5.86 8.54
N GLN A 75 0.30 -6.39 7.50
CA GLN A 75 -0.06 -5.66 6.29
C GLN A 75 -1.03 -4.50 6.58
N GLY A 76 -2.08 -4.77 7.36
CA GLY A 76 -3.05 -3.74 7.75
C GLY A 76 -2.41 -2.61 8.55
N ALA A 77 -1.60 -2.95 9.56
CA ALA A 77 -0.87 -1.97 10.37
C ALA A 77 0.12 -1.15 9.53
N SER A 78 0.82 -1.80 8.59
CA SER A 78 1.77 -1.13 7.68
C SER A 78 1.05 -0.16 6.73
N ASN A 79 -0.11 -0.54 6.21
CA ASN A 79 -0.92 0.33 5.35
C ASN A 79 -1.48 1.54 6.10
N ILE A 80 -1.88 1.38 7.37
CA ILE A 80 -2.27 2.50 8.23
C ILE A 80 -1.07 3.45 8.44
N ALA A 81 0.09 2.90 8.80
CA ALA A 81 1.30 3.70 9.01
C ALA A 81 1.74 4.44 7.73
N SER A 82 1.68 3.77 6.57
CA SER A 82 1.96 4.36 5.25
C SER A 82 1.04 5.55 4.97
N GLY A 83 -0.27 5.39 5.18
CA GLY A 83 -1.24 6.47 4.97
C GLY A 83 -0.98 7.70 5.87
N LEU A 84 -0.44 7.50 7.07
CA LEU A 84 -0.10 8.59 8.01
C LEU A 84 1.17 9.36 7.64
N ILE A 85 1.94 8.88 6.67
CA ILE A 85 3.14 9.56 6.15
C ILE A 85 2.98 9.97 4.67
N GLY A 86 1.75 9.92 4.15
CA GLY A 86 1.44 10.25 2.76
C GLY A 86 1.84 9.16 1.75
N GLY A 87 2.14 7.95 2.22
CA GLY A 87 2.46 6.81 1.37
C GLY A 87 1.22 6.15 0.76
N MET A 88 1.45 5.40 -0.32
CA MET A 88 0.42 4.56 -0.95
C MET A 88 0.23 3.26 -0.14
N GLY A 89 -0.98 2.70 -0.17
CA GLY A 89 -1.20 1.35 0.35
C GLY A 89 -0.51 0.30 -0.52
N GLY A 90 0.03 -0.74 0.11
CA GLY A 90 0.76 -1.81 -0.56
C GLY A 90 0.35 -3.21 -0.13
N CYS A 91 0.95 -4.19 -0.78
CA CYS A 91 0.81 -5.62 -0.53
C CYS A 91 2.16 -6.33 -0.72
N ALA A 92 2.16 -7.67 -0.69
CA ALA A 92 3.38 -8.45 -0.87
C ALA A 92 4.01 -8.33 -2.28
N MET A 93 3.19 -8.06 -3.30
CA MET A 93 3.62 -7.76 -4.68
C MET A 93 3.84 -6.26 -4.86
#